data_AF-A0A9X1PCM7-F1
#
_entry.id   AF-A0A9X1PCM7-F1
#
_cell.length_a   1.000
_cell.length_b   1.000
_cell.length_c   1.000
_cell.angle_alpha   90.00
_cell.angle_beta   90.00
_cell.angle_gamma   90.00
#
_symmetry.space_group_name_H-M   'P 1'
#
loop_
_entity.id
_entity.type
_entity.pdbx_description
1 polymer ?
#
loop_
_entity_poly.entity_id
_entity_poly.type
_entity_poly.pdbx_seq_one_letter_code
_entity_poly.pdbx_strand_id
1 'polypeptide(L)'
;MDSLHTNKSKKENMLPNYSSIIKEFFQTDKASEIIESLNKNIESILFTESIDSITPEMRVHIANQLRVATLLSKLEGCYQEIG
;
A
#
# COMPACT_ATOMS: atom_id res chain seq x y z
N MET A 1 44.51 -11.33 -27.89
CA MET A 1 44.60 -11.41 -26.43
C MET A 1 43.88 -10.22 -25.87
N ASP A 2 42.99 -10.53 -24.93
CA ASP A 2 41.81 -9.77 -24.59
C ASP A 2 42.11 -8.45 -23.86
N SER A 3 41.32 -7.43 -24.17
CA SER A 3 41.11 -6.30 -23.26
C SER A 3 39.63 -5.96 -23.24
N LEU A 4 38.85 -6.96 -22.79
CA LEU A 4 37.48 -6.84 -22.33
C LEU A 4 37.49 -6.48 -20.83
N HIS A 5 37.96 -5.30 -20.49
CA HIS A 5 37.81 -4.66 -19.17
C HIS A 5 37.68 -3.17 -19.46
N THR A 6 36.60 -2.45 -19.15
CA THR A 6 35.60 -2.59 -18.10
C THR A 6 34.49 -1.61 -18.46
N ASN A 7 33.46 -2.06 -19.17
CA ASN A 7 32.24 -1.27 -19.40
C ASN A 7 31.05 -1.87 -18.61
N LYS A 8 31.36 -2.34 -17.39
CA LYS A 8 30.41 -2.94 -16.43
C LYS A 8 30.16 -2.03 -15.23
N SER A 9 30.02 -0.72 -15.43
CA SER A 9 29.69 0.20 -14.32
C SER A 9 28.71 1.32 -14.71
N LYS A 10 27.67 0.97 -15.47
CA LYS A 10 26.46 1.81 -15.63
C LYS A 10 25.17 1.02 -15.40
N LYS A 11 25.22 0.11 -14.44
CA LYS A 11 24.04 -0.30 -13.68
C LYS A 11 24.30 0.03 -12.22
N GLU A 12 24.47 1.32 -11.94
CA GLU A 12 23.90 1.81 -10.69
C GLU A 12 22.41 1.47 -10.78
N ASN A 13 22.02 0.40 -10.11
CA ASN A 13 20.62 0.18 -9.76
C ASN A 13 20.28 1.38 -8.86
N MET A 14 19.86 2.47 -9.48
CA MET A 14 19.33 3.63 -8.79
C MET A 14 18.12 3.09 -8.03
N LEU A 15 18.30 2.80 -6.74
CA LEU A 15 17.19 2.39 -5.88
C LEU A 15 16.13 3.49 -6.06
N PRO A 16 14.89 3.13 -6.45
CA PRO A 16 13.82 4.12 -6.54
C PRO A 16 13.81 4.91 -5.25
N ASN A 17 13.72 6.24 -5.34
CA ASN A 17 13.50 7.04 -4.15
C ASN A 17 12.08 6.75 -3.63
N TYR A 18 11.94 5.65 -2.90
CA TYR A 18 10.65 5.21 -2.38
C TYR A 18 10.02 6.26 -1.47
N SER A 19 10.82 7.11 -0.82
CA SER A 19 10.33 8.23 -0.02
C SER A 19 9.59 9.26 -0.88
N SER A 20 10.12 9.64 -2.06
CA SER A 20 9.41 10.57 -2.94
C SER A 20 8.14 9.95 -3.52
N ILE A 21 8.16 8.66 -3.87
CA ILE A 21 6.98 7.93 -4.36
C ILE A 21 5.88 7.85 -3.29
N ILE A 22 6.24 7.50 -2.05
CA ILE A 22 5.30 7.44 -0.92
C ILE A 22 4.73 8.83 -0.61
N LYS A 23 5.56 9.87 -0.71
CA LYS A 23 5.14 11.26 -0.52
C LYS A 23 4.14 11.70 -1.60
N GLU A 24 4.45 11.46 -2.86
CA GLU A 24 3.55 11.78 -4.00
C GLU A 24 2.23 11.00 -3.90
N PHE A 25 2.29 9.74 -3.45
CA PHE A 25 1.11 8.91 -3.22
C PHE A 25 0.17 9.53 -2.18
N PHE A 26 0.66 9.90 -0.99
CA PHE A 26 -0.16 10.50 0.06
C PHE A 26 -0.46 12.00 -0.12
N GLN A 27 0.13 12.65 -1.13
CA GLN A 27 -0.25 13.99 -1.55
C GLN A 27 -1.55 14.02 -2.36
N THR A 28 -1.89 12.91 -3.02
CA THR A 28 -3.12 12.80 -3.81
C THR A 28 -4.32 12.58 -2.88
N ASP A 29 -4.23 11.59 -2.01
CA ASP A 29 -5.22 11.30 -0.96
C ASP A 29 -4.46 11.01 0.33
N LYS A 30 -4.90 11.59 1.46
CA LYS A 30 -4.25 11.30 2.75
C LYS A 30 -4.50 9.85 3.13
N ALA A 31 -3.55 9.23 3.84
CA ALA A 31 -3.71 7.85 4.27
C ALA A 31 -4.99 7.65 5.09
N SER A 32 -5.33 8.62 5.95
CA SER A 32 -6.57 8.65 6.72
C SER A 32 -7.83 8.56 5.84
N GLU A 33 -7.85 9.27 4.70
CA GLU A 33 -9.00 9.30 3.78
C GLU A 33 -9.12 7.97 3.04
N ILE A 34 -8.00 7.39 2.62
CA ILE A 34 -7.96 6.06 1.98
C ILE A 34 -8.45 5.00 2.97
N ILE A 35 -7.93 5.01 4.21
CA ILE A 35 -8.31 4.05 5.25
C ILE A 35 -9.80 4.18 5.61
N GLU A 36 -10.31 5.41 5.74
CA GLU A 36 -11.73 5.64 5.99
C GLU A 36 -12.61 5.06 4.87
N SER A 37 -12.20 5.22 3.61
CA SER A 37 -12.89 4.62 2.46
C SER A 37 -12.88 3.09 2.52
N LEU A 38 -11.74 2.47 2.85
CA LEU A 38 -11.64 1.02 3.03
C LEU A 38 -12.55 0.50 4.14
N ASN A 39 -12.62 1.22 5.26
CA ASN A 39 -13.51 0.88 6.37
C ASN A 39 -14.97 0.96 5.98
N LYS A 40 -15.41 2.03 5.27
CA LYS A 40 -16.79 2.16 4.77
C LYS A 40 -17.18 1.01 3.84
N ASN A 41 -16.24 0.53 3.02
CA ASN A 41 -16.50 -0.64 2.15
C ASN A 41 -16.71 -1.92 2.97
N ILE A 42 -15.91 -2.14 4.02
CA ILE A 42 -16.07 -3.27 4.94
C ILE A 42 -17.41 -3.15 5.69
N GLU A 43 -17.71 -1.96 6.23
CA GLU A 43 -18.94 -1.69 6.97
C GLU A 43 -20.19 -1.94 6.11
N SER A 44 -20.18 -1.50 4.85
CA SER A 44 -21.26 -1.78 3.90
C SER A 44 -21.53 -3.28 3.77
N ILE A 45 -20.46 -4.09 3.70
CA ILE A 45 -20.57 -5.55 3.62
C ILE A 45 -21.09 -6.14 4.94
N LEU A 46 -20.57 -5.68 6.08
CA LEU A 46 -20.91 -6.21 7.40
C LEU A 46 -22.32 -5.84 7.86
N PHE A 47 -22.83 -4.68 7.43
CA PHE A 47 -24.12 -4.13 7.86
C PHE A 47 -25.21 -4.24 6.79
N THR A 48 -24.98 -5.00 5.72
CA THR A 48 -26.04 -5.28 4.74
C THR A 48 -27.13 -6.15 5.38
N GLU A 49 -28.36 -5.63 5.46
CA GLU A 49 -29.52 -6.28 6.10
C GLU A 49 -29.94 -7.61 5.45
N SER A 50 -29.55 -7.86 4.19
CA SER A 50 -29.94 -9.04 3.41
C SER A 50 -28.94 -10.21 3.46
N ILE A 51 -27.88 -10.12 4.27
CA ILE A 51 -26.86 -11.17 4.34
C ILE A 51 -27.19 -12.13 5.48
N ASP A 52 -27.77 -13.28 5.14
CA ASP A 52 -28.02 -14.38 6.09
C ASP A 52 -26.71 -14.91 6.71
N SER A 53 -25.58 -14.83 5.98
CA SER A 53 -24.25 -15.13 6.51
C SER A 53 -23.12 -14.61 5.60
N ILE A 54 -22.01 -14.18 6.19
CA ILE A 54 -20.81 -13.76 5.44
C ILE A 54 -20.12 -14.99 4.87
N THR A 55 -19.94 -15.04 3.55
CA THR A 55 -19.28 -16.17 2.89
C THR A 55 -17.77 -16.22 3.19
N PRO A 56 -17.10 -17.38 3.05
CA PRO A 56 -15.65 -17.47 3.18
C PRO A 56 -14.88 -16.48 2.30
N GLU A 57 -15.34 -16.25 1.08
CA GLU A 57 -14.73 -15.33 0.11
C GLU A 57 -14.83 -13.88 0.59
N MET A 58 -15.99 -13.48 1.13
CA MET A 58 -16.17 -12.16 1.74
C MET A 58 -15.25 -11.97 2.95
N ARG A 59 -15.04 -13.00 3.78
CA ARG A 59 -14.09 -12.94 4.91
C ARG A 59 -12.65 -12.74 4.43
N VAL A 60 -12.25 -13.42 3.36
CA VAL A 60 -10.91 -13.21 2.76
C VAL A 60 -10.79 -11.79 2.20
N HIS A 61 -11.83 -11.29 1.53
CA HIS A 61 -11.86 -9.93 1.03
C HIS A 61 -11.69 -8.90 2.16
N ILE A 62 -12.49 -9.00 3.23
CA ILE A 62 -12.40 -8.15 4.41
C ILE A 62 -10.99 -8.21 5.03
N ALA A 63 -10.44 -9.41 5.22
CA ALA A 63 -9.10 -9.58 5.78
C ALA A 63 -8.02 -8.91 4.91
N ASN A 64 -8.14 -8.98 3.59
CA ASN A 64 -7.20 -8.31 2.69
C ASN A 64 -7.33 -6.79 2.76
N GLN A 65 -8.56 -6.25 2.82
CA GLN A 65 -8.78 -4.82 3.00
C GLN A 65 -8.18 -4.29 4.32
N LEU A 66 -8.36 -5.02 5.43
CA LEU A 66 -7.76 -4.66 6.72
C LEU A 66 -6.22 -4.69 6.70
N ARG A 67 -5.62 -5.65 5.98
CA ARG A 67 -4.16 -5.70 5.79
C ARG A 67 -3.66 -4.50 4.99
N VAL A 68 -4.39 -4.09 3.95
CA VAL A 68 -4.07 -2.89 3.16
C VAL A 68 -4.17 -1.64 4.02
N ALA A 69 -5.26 -1.48 4.78
CA ALA A 69 -5.41 -0.35 5.71
C ALA A 69 -4.25 -0.28 6.72
N THR A 70 -3.87 -1.43 7.30
CA THR A 70 -2.73 -1.53 8.22
C THR A 70 -1.41 -1.14 7.55
N LEU A 71 -1.19 -1.59 6.30
CA LEU A 71 -0.01 -1.24 5.53
C LEU A 71 0.05 0.27 5.27
N LEU A 72 -1.06 0.88 4.88
CA LEU A 72 -1.15 2.33 4.64
C LEU A 72 -0.85 3.12 5.91
N SER A 73 -1.41 2.74 7.07
CA SER A 73 -1.11 3.39 8.35
C SER A 73 0.38 3.32 8.70
N LYS A 74 1.01 2.16 8.46
CA LYS A 74 2.46 2.00 8.73
C LYS A 74 3.30 2.82 7.76
N LEU A 75 2.93 2.85 6.49
CA LEU A 75 3.64 3.65 5.48
C LEU A 75 3.55 5.15 5.78
N GLU A 76 2.40 5.63 6.24
CA GLU A 76 2.23 7.02 6.70
C GLU A 76 3.07 7.30 7.96
N GLY A 77 3.06 6.41 8.95
CA GLY A 77 3.90 6.54 10.14
C GLY A 77 5.39 6.62 9.80
N CYS A 78 5.87 5.71 8.95
CA CYS A 78 7.24 5.75 8.43
C CYS A 78 7.55 7.05 7.66
N TYR A 79 6.56 7.65 6.98
CA TYR A 79 6.72 8.95 6.32
C TYR A 79 6.86 10.10 7.32
N GLN A 80 6.04 10.13 8.38
CA GLN A 80 6.07 11.17 9.40
C GLN A 80 7.36 11.15 10.25
N GLU A 81 8.04 10.01 10.38
CA GLU A 81 9.31 9.89 11.10
C GLU A 81 10.55 10.34 10.29
N ILE A 82 10.41 10.53 8.97
CA ILE A 82 11.51 10.92 8.07
C ILE A 82 11.53 12.44 7.78
N GLY A 83 10.47 13.17 8.11
CA GLY A 83 10.34 14.63 7.93
C GLY A 83 10.56 15.42 9.21
#